data_AF-A0A4Q5Z7Z5-F1
#
_entry.id   AF-A0A4Q5Z7Z5-F1
#
_cell.length_a   1.000
_cell.length_b   1.000
_cell.length_c   1.000
_cell.angle_alpha   90.00
_cell.angle_beta   90.00
_cell.angle_gamma   90.00
#
_symmetry.space_group_name_H-M   'P 1'
#
loop_
_entity.id
_entity.type
_entity.pdbx_description
1 polymer ?
#
loop_
_entity_poly.entity_id
_entity_poly.type
_entity_poly.pdbx_seq_one_letter_code
_entity_poly.pdbx_strand_id
1 'polypeptide(L)'
;MNLSLSFPTQRYYRVGVSVFFFLQGLTFSTWASRIPDIKNLLKLTDAGLGAVLFALPVGQFTAMGLSGYLVSRFGSKRTLTIAALMYPAGLILLGTVTTVWQLAMGLF
;
A
#
# COMPACT_ATOMS: atom_id res chain seq x y z
N MET A 1 -5.76 -28.47 -14.32
CA MET A 1 -5.09 -29.38 -13.37
C MET A 1 -5.49 -28.95 -11.97
N ASN A 2 -6.46 -29.63 -11.34
CA ASN A 2 -6.90 -29.32 -9.98
C ASN A 2 -5.86 -29.89 -9.01
N LEU A 3 -4.84 -29.10 -8.64
CA LEU A 3 -3.93 -29.47 -7.57
C LEU A 3 -4.70 -29.44 -6.25
N SER A 4 -5.19 -30.60 -5.79
CA SER A 4 -5.66 -30.77 -4.41
C SER A 4 -4.45 -30.70 -3.48
N LEU A 5 -4.15 -29.48 -3.02
CA LEU A 5 -3.14 -29.24 -2.01
C LEU A 5 -3.54 -29.98 -0.73
N SER A 6 -2.59 -30.65 -0.08
CA SER A 6 -2.86 -31.31 1.20
C SER A 6 -3.28 -30.28 2.26
N PHE A 7 -4.14 -30.67 3.21
CA PHE A 7 -4.59 -29.79 4.31
C PHE A 7 -3.44 -29.06 5.03
N PRO A 8 -2.29 -29.71 5.32
CA PRO A 8 -1.11 -29.02 5.86
C PRO A 8 -0.63 -27.86 4.97
N THR A 9 -0.53 -28.07 3.65
CA THR A 9 -0.05 -27.07 2.69
C THR A 9 -0.97 -25.85 2.64
N GLN A 10 -2.29 -26.04 2.69
CA GLN A 10 -3.25 -24.94 2.73
C GLN A 10 -3.12 -24.07 3.99
N ARG A 11 -2.81 -24.68 5.14
CA ARG A 11 -2.55 -23.94 6.39
C ARG A 11 -1.34 -23.02 6.27
N TYR A 12 -0.25 -23.48 5.65
CA TYR A 12 0.94 -22.66 5.44
C TYR A 12 0.65 -21.43 4.57
N TYR A 13 -0.09 -21.59 3.46
CA TYR A 13 -0.45 -20.45 2.61
C TYR A 13 -1.35 -19.44 3.34
N ARG A 14 -2.32 -19.92 4.12
CA ARG A 14 -3.18 -19.03 4.92
C ARG A 14 -2.36 -18.22 5.93
N VAL A 15 -1.47 -18.88 6.67
CA VAL A 15 -0.58 -18.20 7.63
C VAL A 15 0.31 -17.19 6.92
N GLY A 16 0.90 -17.56 5.76
CA GLY A 16 1.74 -16.66 4.98
C GLY A 16 1.00 -15.39 4.54
N VAL A 17 -0.22 -15.53 4.02
CA VAL A 17 -1.06 -14.39 3.62
C VAL A 17 -1.47 -13.55 4.83
N SER A 18 -1.84 -14.19 5.95
CA SER A 18 -2.19 -13.48 7.20
C SER A 18 -1.02 -12.66 7.74
N VAL A 19 0.19 -13.24 7.79
CA VAL A 19 1.41 -12.54 8.21
C VAL A 19 1.71 -11.38 7.25
N PHE A 20 1.57 -11.60 5.94
CA PHE A 20 1.78 -10.55 4.95
C PHE A 20 0.85 -9.34 5.18
N PHE A 21 -0.47 -9.55 5.29
CA PHE A 21 -1.41 -8.46 5.54
C PHE A 21 -1.22 -7.81 6.91
N PHE A 22 -0.82 -8.58 7.93
CA PHE A 22 -0.48 -8.04 9.24
C PHE A 22 0.73 -7.10 9.16
N LEU A 23 1.82 -7.52 8.51
CA LEU A 23 3.00 -6.69 8.29
C LEU A 23 2.69 -5.47 7.43
N GLN A 24 1.84 -5.62 6.42
CA GLN A 24 1.37 -4.51 5.59
C GLN A 24 0.63 -3.46 6.45
N GLY A 25 -0.26 -3.89 7.35
CA GLY A 25 -0.95 -3.00 8.28
C GLY A 25 -0.02 -2.32 9.28
N LEU A 26 0.94 -3.06 9.85
CA LEU A 26 1.98 -2.48 10.70
C LEU A 26 2.85 -1.46 9.95
N THR A 27 3.16 -1.73 8.69
CA THR A 27 3.94 -0.80 7.86
C THR A 27 3.15 0.47 7.59
N PHE A 28 1.88 0.35 7.22
CA PHE A 28 0.99 1.50 7.00
C PHE A 28 0.80 2.37 8.26
N SER A 29 0.69 1.75 9.44
CA SER A 29 0.44 2.48 10.69
C SER A 29 1.57 3.45 11.04
N THR A 30 2.81 3.16 10.59
CA THR A 30 3.95 4.07 10.76
C THR A 30 3.67 5.45 10.16
N TRP A 31 3.11 5.51 8.95
CA TRP A 31 2.72 6.75 8.29
C TRP A 31 1.40 7.30 8.83
N ALA A 32 0.39 6.46 9.06
CA ALA A 32 -0.92 6.90 9.54
C ALA A 32 -0.83 7.70 10.86
N SER A 33 0.10 7.32 11.75
CA SER A 33 0.39 8.05 13.00
C SER A 33 0.92 9.48 12.79
N ARG A 34 1.45 9.80 11.61
CA ARG A 34 2.05 11.09 11.24
C ARG A 34 1.10 12.03 10.51
N ILE A 35 -0.13 11.61 10.22
CA ILE A 35 -1.13 12.46 9.57
C ILE A 35 -1.31 13.81 10.30
N PRO A 36 -1.39 13.87 11.66
CA PRO A 36 -1.49 15.16 12.37
C PRO A 36 -0.27 16.06 12.16
N ASP A 37 0.93 15.48 12.22
CA ASP A 37 2.20 16.21 12.01
C ASP A 37 2.25 16.82 10.60
N ILE A 38 1.89 16.03 9.58
CA ILE A 38 1.86 16.44 8.16
C ILE A 38 0.80 17.53 7.93
N LYS A 39 -0.39 17.39 8.52
CA LYS A 39 -1.46 18.40 8.43
C LYS A 39 -0.96 19.75 8.94
N ASN A 40 -0.28 19.76 10.08
CA ASN A 40 0.29 20.97 10.68
C ASN A 40 1.45 21.53 9.85
N LEU A 41 2.38 20.68 9.40
CA LEU A 41 3.53 21.07 8.57
C LEU A 41 3.09 21.80 7.29
N LEU A 42 2.09 21.25 6.61
CA LEU A 42 1.56 21.78 5.35
C LEU A 42 0.45 22.83 5.56
N LYS A 43 0.12 23.15 6.81
CA LYS A 43 -0.94 24.09 7.21
C LYS A 43 -2.29 23.79 6.52
N LEU A 44 -2.64 22.52 6.44
CA LEU A 44 -3.85 22.06 5.77
C LEU A 44 -5.09 22.26 6.66
N THR A 45 -6.19 22.71 6.04
CA THR A 45 -7.53 22.61 6.65
C THR A 45 -7.99 21.14 6.67
N ASP A 46 -9.01 20.81 7.46
CA ASP A 46 -9.60 19.46 7.43
C ASP A 46 -10.12 19.05 6.05
N ALA A 47 -10.77 19.99 5.35
CA ALA A 47 -11.22 19.79 3.98
C ALA A 47 -10.05 19.58 3.01
N GLY A 48 -8.96 20.34 3.16
CA GLY A 48 -7.75 20.20 2.36
C GLY A 48 -7.05 18.86 2.59
N LEU A 49 -6.93 18.42 3.85
CA LEU A 49 -6.40 17.09 4.18
C LEU A 49 -7.28 15.99 3.57
N GLY A 50 -8.60 16.07 3.74
CA GLY A 50 -9.54 15.10 3.16
C GLY A 50 -9.42 15.00 1.64
N ALA A 51 -9.29 16.13 0.95
CA ALA A 51 -9.09 16.18 -0.49
C ALA A 51 -7.76 15.50 -0.93
N VAL A 52 -6.68 15.69 -0.17
CA VAL A 52 -5.39 15.03 -0.46
C VAL A 52 -5.46 13.53 -0.16
N LEU A 53 -6.08 13.13 0.94
CA LEU A 53 -6.27 11.72 1.29
C LEU A 53 -7.15 10.97 0.28
N PHE A 54 -7.97 11.68 -0.50
CA PHE A 54 -8.73 11.11 -1.61
C PHE A 54 -7.82 10.52 -2.71
N ALA A 55 -6.54 10.91 -2.78
CA ALA A 55 -5.57 10.26 -3.66
C ALA A 55 -5.42 8.76 -3.38
N LEU A 56 -5.54 8.33 -2.10
CA LEU A 56 -5.43 6.91 -1.71
C LEU A 56 -6.47 6.02 -2.43
N PRO A 57 -7.79 6.24 -2.31
CA PRO A 57 -8.77 5.40 -2.99
C PRO A 57 -8.66 5.48 -4.53
N VAL A 58 -8.30 6.63 -5.10
CA VAL A 58 -8.11 6.77 -6.56
C VAL A 58 -6.90 5.94 -7.04
N GLY A 59 -5.79 6.02 -6.31
CA GLY A 59 -4.60 5.19 -6.53
C GLY A 59 -4.91 3.70 -6.40
N GLN A 60 -5.68 3.32 -5.37
CA GLN A 60 -6.13 1.93 -5.16
C GLN A 60 -6.95 1.40 -6.34
N PHE A 61 -7.94 2.15 -6.84
CA PHE A 61 -8.73 1.70 -8.00
C PHE A 61 -7.87 1.55 -9.25
N THR A 62 -6.92 2.45 -9.47
CA THR A 62 -5.95 2.36 -10.58
C THR A 62 -5.08 1.11 -10.41
N ALA A 63 -4.56 0.89 -9.21
CA ALA A 63 -3.73 -0.26 -8.86
C ALA A 63 -4.47 -1.60 -8.97
N MET A 64 -5.79 -1.65 -8.75
CA MET A 64 -6.57 -2.89 -8.94
C MET A 64 -6.51 -3.38 -10.38
N GLY A 65 -6.75 -2.50 -11.36
CA GLY A 65 -6.62 -2.85 -12.78
C GLY A 65 -5.17 -3.21 -13.17
N LEU A 66 -4.22 -2.37 -12.75
CA LEU A 66 -2.79 -2.58 -13.04
C LEU A 66 -2.27 -3.89 -12.43
N SER A 67 -2.68 -4.23 -11.20
CA SER A 67 -2.25 -5.45 -10.52
C SER A 67 -2.73 -6.70 -11.25
N GLY A 68 -3.96 -6.73 -11.76
CA GLY A 68 -4.46 -7.83 -12.60
C GLY A 68 -3.59 -8.02 -13.85
N TYR A 69 -3.28 -6.93 -14.54
CA TYR A 69 -2.38 -6.96 -15.70
C TYR A 69 -0.98 -7.48 -15.33
N LEU A 70 -0.34 -6.89 -14.32
CA LEU A 70 1.03 -7.26 -13.91
C LEU A 70 1.11 -8.70 -13.41
N VAL A 71 0.13 -9.19 -12.65
CA VAL A 71 0.09 -10.57 -12.17
C VAL A 71 -0.10 -11.54 -13.35
N SER A 72 -0.95 -11.21 -14.32
CA SER A 72 -1.14 -12.05 -15.51
C SER A 72 0.12 -12.12 -16.39
N ARG A 73 0.89 -11.03 -16.48
CA ARG A 73 2.08 -10.93 -17.32
C ARG A 73 3.36 -11.46 -16.66
N PHE A 74 3.56 -11.17 -15.38
CA PHE A 74 4.82 -11.44 -14.65
C PHE A 74 4.69 -12.47 -13.53
N GLY A 75 3.48 -12.95 -13.24
CA GLY A 75 3.19 -13.91 -12.20
C GLY A 75 3.07 -13.30 -10.81
N SER A 76 2.21 -13.90 -9.98
CA SER A 76 1.86 -13.38 -8.64
C SER A 76 3.07 -13.23 -7.71
N LYS A 77 3.97 -14.23 -7.66
CA LYS A 77 5.12 -14.22 -6.76
C LYS A 77 6.03 -13.01 -7.00
N ARG A 78 6.41 -12.76 -8.26
CA ARG A 78 7.32 -11.66 -8.60
C ARG A 78 6.66 -10.30 -8.37
N THR A 79 5.41 -10.15 -8.82
CA THR A 79 4.64 -8.91 -8.63
C THR A 79 4.47 -8.58 -7.14
N LEU A 80 4.13 -9.58 -6.32
CA LEU A 80 3.97 -9.38 -4.88
C LEU A 80 5.28 -9.01 -4.19
N THR A 81 6.40 -9.69 -4.51
CA THR A 81 7.70 -9.37 -3.90
C THR A 81 8.15 -7.95 -4.23
N ILE A 82 7.98 -7.50 -5.48
CA ILE A 82 8.33 -6.14 -5.87
C ILE A 82 7.43 -5.13 -5.14
N ALA A 83 6.10 -5.36 -5.15
CA ALA A 83 5.16 -4.47 -4.46
C ALA A 83 5.44 -4.36 -2.94
N ALA A 84 5.77 -5.48 -2.30
CA ALA A 84 6.10 -5.54 -0.88
C ALA A 84 7.35 -4.72 -0.52
N LEU A 85 8.31 -4.58 -1.43
CA LEU A 85 9.50 -3.75 -1.25
C LEU A 85 9.25 -2.27 -1.62
N MET A 86 8.46 -2.03 -2.67
CA MET A 86 8.11 -0.67 -3.10
C MET A 86 7.26 0.06 -2.06
N TYR A 87 6.37 -0.65 -1.36
CA TYR A 87 5.46 -0.04 -0.39
C TYR A 87 6.17 0.72 0.76
N PRO A 88 7.08 0.09 1.54
CA PRO A 88 7.81 0.81 2.58
C PRO A 88 8.72 1.91 2.01
N ALA A 89 9.29 1.73 0.81
CA ALA A 89 10.06 2.78 0.14
C ALA A 89 9.18 4.01 -0.16
N GLY A 90 7.95 3.80 -0.61
CA GLY A 90 6.96 4.87 -0.79
C GLY A 90 6.63 5.60 0.52
N LEU A 91 6.48 4.86 1.63
CA LEU A 91 6.23 5.48 2.94
C LEU A 91 7.43 6.32 3.43
N ILE A 92 8.66 5.90 3.14
CA ILE A 92 9.85 6.71 3.45
C ILE A 92 9.82 8.02 2.67
N LEU A 93 9.46 7.98 1.38
CA LEU A 93 9.31 9.18 0.56
C LEU A 93 8.20 10.11 1.09
N LEU A 94 7.09 9.56 1.57
CA LEU A 94 6.03 10.32 2.24
C LEU A 94 6.52 11.02 3.52
N GLY A 95 7.57 10.55 4.18
CA GLY A 95 8.20 11.25 5.30
C GLY A 95 8.99 12.50 4.89
N THR A 96 9.30 12.67 3.61
CA THR A 96 10.14 13.77 3.08
C THR A 96 9.36 14.88 2.37
N VAL A 97 8.03 14.81 2.37
CA VAL A 97 7.18 15.79 1.69
C VAL A 97 7.28 17.17 2.34
N THR A 98 7.39 18.18 1.49
CA THR A 98 7.42 19.60 1.88
C THR A 98 6.26 20.39 1.28
N THR A 99 5.54 19.80 0.32
CA THR A 99 4.44 20.45 -0.40
C THR A 99 3.26 19.50 -0.60
N VAL A 100 2.08 20.07 -0.80
CA VAL A 100 0.81 19.34 -0.93
C VAL A 100 0.78 18.39 -2.14
N TRP A 101 1.32 18.82 -3.28
CA TRP A 101 1.33 17.98 -4.49
C TRP A 101 2.24 16.75 -4.34
N GLN A 102 3.36 16.87 -3.63
CA GLN A 102 4.21 15.71 -3.33
C GLN A 102 3.48 14.70 -2.44
N LEU A 103 2.72 15.18 -1.45
CA LEU A 103 1.88 14.32 -0.62
C LEU A 103 0.78 13.63 -1.44
N ALA A 104 0.08 14.36 -2.31
CA ALA A 104 -0.94 13.78 -3.18
C ALA A 104 -0.36 12.72 -4.13
N MET A 105 0.79 12.99 -4.75
CA MET A 105 1.47 12.02 -5.63
C MET A 105 1.99 10.80 -4.87
N GLY A 106 2.51 10.98 -3.65
CA GLY A 106 3.02 9.86 -2.86
C GLY A 106 1.92 8.97 -2.28
N LEU A 107 0.69 9.48 -2.18
CA LEU A 107 -0.48 8.74 -1.71
C LEU A 107 -1.24 8.01 -2.83
N PHE A 108 -0.98 8.36 -4.08
CA PHE A 108 -1.56 7.70 -5.25
C PHE A 108 -0.77 6.44 -5.61
#